data_AF-A0A5C9CG38-F1
#
_entry.id   AF-A0A5C9CG38-F1
#
_cell.length_a   1.000
_cell.length_b   1.000
_cell.length_c   1.000
_cell.angle_alpha   90.00
_cell.angle_beta   90.00
_cell.angle_gamma   90.00
#
_symmetry.space_group_name_H-M   'P 1'
#
loop_
_entity.id
_entity.type
_entity.pdbx_description
1 polymer ?
#
loop_
_entity_poly.entity_id
_entity_poly.type
_entity_poly.pdbx_seq_one_letter_code
_entity_poly.pdbx_strand_id
1 'polypeptide(L)'
;LFNFIDNTILIHFIHRGLAYILLVVTLVWWFKLIKIDGSSLFNSFKKWPLIIVLLQVLLGIASVLTSSGIIPGQWGYFEWMAQLHQLMGMLLLLSLVMMLYLVQRKAQ
;
A
#
# COMPACT_ATOMS: atom_id res chain seq x y z
N LEU A 1 -14.42 -3.31 23.74
CA LEU A 1 -13.61 -2.32 23.00
C LEU A 1 -12.13 -2.36 23.39
N PHE A 2 -11.77 -2.33 24.69
CA PHE A 2 -10.38 -2.42 25.17
C PHE A 2 -9.54 -3.56 24.54
N ASN A 3 -10.10 -4.78 24.44
CA ASN A 3 -9.39 -5.95 23.89
C ASN A 3 -9.00 -5.85 22.39
N PHE A 4 -9.58 -4.91 21.62
CA PHE A 4 -9.25 -4.75 20.20
C PHE A 4 -8.03 -3.86 19.94
N ILE A 5 -7.69 -2.98 20.88
CA ILE A 5 -6.65 -1.96 20.73
C ILE A 5 -5.41 -2.34 21.56
N ASP A 6 -5.58 -3.06 22.66
CA ASP A 6 -4.46 -3.43 23.53
C ASP A 6 -3.79 -4.75 23.11
N ASN A 7 -4.47 -5.57 22.31
CA ASN A 7 -3.95 -6.84 21.83
C ASN A 7 -3.11 -6.67 20.57
N THR A 8 -1.79 -6.58 20.75
CA THR A 8 -0.81 -6.39 19.66
C THR A 8 -0.88 -7.49 18.59
N ILE A 9 -1.12 -8.74 18.97
CA ILE A 9 -1.28 -9.86 18.03
C ILE A 9 -2.50 -9.61 17.13
N LEU A 10 -3.61 -9.19 17.72
CA LEU A 10 -4.85 -8.88 16.99
C LEU A 10 -4.66 -7.67 16.06
N ILE A 11 -3.98 -6.61 16.51
CA ILE A 11 -3.67 -5.45 15.67
C ILE A 11 -2.86 -5.86 14.44
N HIS A 12 -1.80 -6.65 14.64
CA HIS A 12 -0.99 -7.15 13.52
C HIS A 12 -1.80 -8.07 12.59
N PHE A 13 -2.68 -8.90 13.14
CA PHE A 13 -3.58 -9.74 12.36
C PHE A 13 -4.51 -8.90 11.47
N ILE A 14 -5.21 -7.92 12.06
CA ILE A 14 -6.12 -7.02 11.34
C ILE A 14 -5.35 -6.22 10.29
N HIS A 15 -4.20 -5.64 10.63
CA HIS A 15 -3.39 -4.85 9.70
C HIS A 15 -2.95 -5.68 8.48
N ARG A 16 -2.44 -6.90 8.68
CA ARG A 16 -2.09 -7.82 7.58
C ARG A 16 -3.30 -8.21 6.75
N GLY A 17 -4.43 -8.48 7.41
CA GLY A 17 -5.70 -8.75 6.74
C GLY A 17 -6.13 -7.60 5.81
N LEU A 18 -6.07 -6.36 6.31
CA LEU A 18 -6.37 -5.16 5.53
C LEU A 18 -5.40 -4.98 4.35
N ALA A 19 -4.10 -5.24 4.54
CA ALA A 19 -3.11 -5.16 3.47
C ALA A 19 -3.43 -6.15 2.32
N TYR A 20 -3.80 -7.39 2.63
CA TYR A 20 -4.18 -8.37 1.61
C TYR A 20 -5.50 -8.05 0.92
N ILE A 21 -6.50 -7.56 1.67
CA ILE A 21 -7.76 -7.08 1.09
C ILE A 21 -7.48 -5.93 0.11
N LEU A 22 -6.67 -4.96 0.51
CA LEU A 22 -6.31 -3.81 -0.32
C LEU A 22 -5.57 -4.23 -1.60
N LEU A 23 -4.66 -5.21 -1.49
CA LEU A 23 -4.00 -5.80 -2.65
C LEU A 23 -5.00 -6.43 -3.62
N VAL A 24 -5.92 -7.27 -3.13
CA VAL A 24 -6.93 -7.94 -3.96
C VAL A 24 -7.86 -6.91 -4.63
N VAL A 25 -8.37 -5.93 -3.88
CA VAL A 25 -9.25 -4.89 -4.42
C VAL A 25 -8.53 -4.08 -5.50
N THR A 26 -7.28 -3.68 -5.25
CA THR A 26 -6.48 -2.90 -6.22
C THR A 26 -6.17 -3.73 -7.47
N LEU A 27 -5.90 -5.02 -7.32
CA LEU A 27 -5.68 -5.95 -8.44
C LEU A 27 -6.93 -6.11 -9.30
N VAL A 28 -8.09 -6.37 -8.69
CA VAL A 28 -9.38 -6.48 -9.39
C VAL A 28 -9.72 -5.17 -10.09
N TRP A 29 -9.49 -4.02 -9.43
CA TRP A 29 -9.69 -2.71 -10.03
C TRP A 29 -8.77 -2.47 -11.23
N TRP A 30 -7.48 -2.81 -11.11
CA TRP A 30 -6.53 -2.69 -12.21
C TRP A 30 -6.93 -3.55 -13.43
N PHE A 31 -7.37 -4.80 -13.23
CA PHE A 31 -7.89 -5.65 -14.31
C PHE A 31 -9.09 -5.04 -15.05
N LYS A 32 -9.90 -4.22 -14.37
CA LYS A 32 -10.97 -3.46 -15.02
C LYS A 32 -10.42 -2.26 -15.79
N LEU A 33 -9.45 -1.53 -15.23
CA LEU A 33 -8.86 -0.33 -15.87
C LEU A 33 -8.02 -0.63 -17.11
N ILE A 34 -7.36 -1.78 -17.19
CA ILE A 34 -6.57 -2.13 -18.39
C ILE A 34 -7.44 -2.27 -19.64
N LYS A 35 -8.73 -2.56 -19.48
CA LYS A 35 -9.71 -2.68 -20.58
C LYS A 35 -10.28 -1.32 -21.02
N ILE A 36 -9.94 -0.25 -20.31
CA ILE A 36 -10.41 1.10 -20.59
C ILE A 36 -9.23 1.89 -21.18
N ASP A 37 -9.46 2.45 -22.36
CA ASP A 37 -8.57 3.42 -22.96
C ASP A 37 -8.99 4.82 -22.55
N GLY A 38 -8.02 5.61 -22.08
CA GLY A 38 -8.21 7.00 -21.69
C GLY A 38 -7.13 7.90 -22.27
N SER A 39 -6.86 9.02 -21.59
CA SER A 39 -5.75 9.89 -21.96
C SER A 39 -4.40 9.17 -21.85
N SER A 40 -3.38 9.67 -22.56
CA SER A 40 -2.00 9.15 -22.46
C SER A 40 -1.49 9.10 -21.01
N LEU A 41 -1.82 10.12 -20.22
CA LEU A 41 -1.52 10.15 -18.78
C LEU A 41 -2.27 9.06 -18.02
N PHE A 42 -3.58 8.92 -18.21
CA PHE A 42 -4.36 7.84 -17.57
C PHE A 42 -3.78 6.46 -17.89
N ASN A 43 -3.46 6.19 -19.15
CA ASN A 43 -2.92 4.91 -19.58
C ASN A 43 -1.51 4.64 -19.02
N SER A 44 -0.69 5.68 -18.85
CA SER A 44 0.62 5.57 -18.23
C SER A 44 0.52 5.32 -16.73
N PHE A 45 -0.44 5.97 -16.06
CA PHE A 45 -0.50 6.02 -14.61
C PHE A 45 -1.41 4.97 -13.94
N LYS A 46 -2.35 4.35 -14.67
CA LYS A 46 -3.31 3.37 -14.13
C LYS A 46 -2.68 2.14 -13.46
N LYS A 47 -1.41 1.83 -13.78
CA LYS A 47 -0.66 0.69 -13.18
C LYS A 47 0.00 1.01 -11.84
N TRP A 48 0.26 2.28 -11.51
CA TRP A 48 1.05 2.64 -10.34
C TRP A 48 0.44 2.21 -9.00
N PRO A 49 -0.88 2.38 -8.76
CA PRO A 49 -1.46 1.93 -7.49
C PRO A 49 -1.22 0.43 -7.24
N LEU A 50 -1.30 -0.41 -8.29
CA LEU A 50 -1.03 -1.84 -8.18
C LEU A 50 0.45 -2.14 -7.88
N ILE A 51 1.37 -1.47 -8.58
CA ILE A 51 2.81 -1.64 -8.35
C ILE A 51 3.18 -1.22 -6.92
N ILE A 52 2.66 -0.08 -6.46
CA ILE A 52 2.98 0.46 -5.14
C ILE A 52 2.39 -0.42 -4.03
N VAL A 53 1.14 -0.90 -4.13
CA VAL A 53 0.57 -1.78 -3.11
C VAL A 53 1.29 -3.14 -3.03
N LEU A 54 1.78 -3.66 -4.17
CA LEU A 54 2.63 -4.86 -4.18
C LEU A 54 3.93 -4.63 -3.41
N LEU A 55 4.64 -3.53 -3.71
CA LEU A 55 5.86 -3.16 -2.99
C LEU A 55 5.59 -2.91 -1.50
N GLN A 56 4.49 -2.25 -1.15
CA GLN A 56 4.08 -2.02 0.22
C GLN A 56 3.88 -3.35 0.97
N VAL A 57 3.18 -4.33 0.40
CA VAL A 57 2.99 -5.65 1.03
C VAL A 57 4.32 -6.40 1.21
N LEU A 58 5.19 -6.38 0.20
CA LEU A 58 6.52 -7.01 0.28
C LEU A 58 7.38 -6.39 1.38
N LEU A 59 7.43 -5.06 1.46
CA LEU A 59 8.15 -4.34 2.51
C LEU A 59 7.54 -4.61 3.89
N GLY A 60 6.22 -4.74 4.00
CA GLY A 60 5.56 -5.08 5.25
C GLY A 60 5.93 -6.48 5.76
N ILE A 61 6.02 -7.46 4.86
CA ILE A 61 6.53 -8.80 5.18
C ILE A 61 8.01 -8.72 5.58
N ALA A 62 8.83 -7.97 4.84
CA ALA A 62 10.24 -7.79 5.14
C ALA A 62 10.47 -7.14 6.53
N SER A 63 9.65 -6.17 6.92
CA SER A 63 9.68 -5.59 8.27
C SER A 63 9.39 -6.63 9.34
N VAL A 64 8.43 -7.54 9.13
CA VAL A 64 8.17 -8.63 10.09
C VAL A 64 9.36 -9.57 10.19
N LEU A 65 9.93 -9.98 9.06
CA LEU A 65 11.08 -10.90 9.03
C LEU A 65 12.36 -10.31 9.64
N THR A 66 12.54 -8.99 9.56
CA THR A 66 13.71 -8.29 10.11
C THR A 66 13.52 -7.80 11.54
N SER A 67 12.30 -7.86 12.08
CA SER A 67 11.96 -7.35 13.42
C SER A 67 12.68 -8.06 14.57
N SER A 68 13.13 -9.31 14.39
CA SER A 68 13.90 -10.03 15.42
C SER A 68 15.31 -9.48 15.61
N GLY A 69 15.81 -8.63 14.69
CA GLY A 69 17.14 -8.04 14.72
C GLY A 69 17.19 -6.61 15.24
N ILE A 70 16.13 -6.11 15.87
CA ILE A 70 16.07 -4.73 16.38
C ILE A 70 17.07 -4.53 17.53
N ILE A 71 17.93 -3.52 17.39
CA ILE A 71 18.85 -3.08 18.44
C ILE A 71 18.44 -1.66 18.85
N PRO A 72 17.99 -1.43 20.10
CA PRO A 72 17.56 -0.11 20.56
C PRO A 72 18.63 0.97 20.32
N GLY A 73 18.21 2.09 19.72
CA GLY A 73 19.09 3.22 19.44
C GLY A 73 19.98 3.07 18.19
N GLN A 74 19.82 2.00 17.40
CA GLN A 74 20.55 1.81 16.15
C GLN A 74 19.61 1.74 14.96
N TRP A 75 20.06 2.28 13.82
CA TRP A 75 19.35 2.16 12.56
C TRP A 75 19.82 0.90 11.83
N GLY A 76 18.92 -0.06 11.62
CA GLY A 76 19.19 -1.33 10.99
C GLY A 76 18.23 -1.65 9.85
N TYR A 77 18.18 -2.93 9.49
CA TYR A 77 17.34 -3.43 8.40
C TYR A 77 15.85 -3.22 8.70
N PHE A 78 15.44 -3.44 9.95
CA PHE A 78 14.05 -3.24 10.36
C PHE A 78 13.58 -1.80 10.10
N GLU A 79 14.37 -0.81 10.50
CA GLU A 79 14.07 0.62 10.33
C GLU A 79 13.96 0.98 8.84
N TRP A 80 14.89 0.50 8.00
CA TRP A 80 14.81 0.67 6.56
C TRP A 80 13.52 0.09 5.97
N MET A 81 13.21 -1.18 6.27
CA MET A 81 12.00 -1.83 5.74
C MET A 81 10.74 -1.13 6.23
N ALA A 82 10.67 -0.77 7.52
CA ALA A 82 9.50 -0.12 8.12
C ALA A 82 9.26 1.28 7.55
N GLN A 83 10.30 2.10 7.39
CA GLN A 83 10.19 3.45 6.84
C GLN A 83 9.85 3.43 5.36
N LEU A 84 10.47 2.53 4.57
CA LEU A 84 10.13 2.36 3.16
C LEU A 84 8.70 1.82 3.00
N HIS A 85 8.25 0.91 3.88
CA HIS A 85 6.86 0.45 3.90
C HIS A 85 5.87 1.61 4.15
N GLN A 86 6.16 2.46 5.13
CA GLN A 86 5.35 3.66 5.42
C GLN A 86 5.32 4.63 4.24
N LEU A 87 6.49 4.92 3.65
CA LEU A 87 6.60 5.78 2.47
C LEU A 87 5.77 5.24 1.31
N MET A 88 5.87 3.94 1.02
CA MET A 88 5.05 3.31 -0.03
C MET A 88 3.55 3.40 0.27
N GLY A 89 3.14 3.29 1.53
CA GLY A 89 1.75 3.54 1.94
C GLY A 89 1.27 4.95 1.62
N MET A 90 2.11 5.96 1.87
CA MET A 90 1.80 7.36 1.51
C MET A 90 1.75 7.55 -0.01
N LEU A 91 2.69 6.96 -0.75
CA LEU A 91 2.72 7.00 -2.22
C LEU A 91 1.51 6.29 -2.84
N LEU A 92 1.01 5.21 -2.21
CA LEU A 92 -0.21 4.54 -2.65
C LEU A 92 -1.39 5.51 -2.60
N LEU A 93 -1.57 6.21 -1.48
CA LEU A 93 -2.62 7.23 -1.33
C LEU A 93 -2.50 8.30 -2.42
N LEU A 94 -1.31 8.86 -2.65
CA LEU A 94 -1.09 9.87 -3.68
C LEU A 94 -1.38 9.33 -5.10
N SER A 95 -1.03 8.08 -5.38
CA SER A 95 -1.32 7.45 -6.67
C SER A 95 -2.82 7.29 -6.90
N LEU A 96 -3.59 6.97 -5.86
CA LEU A 96 -5.05 6.88 -5.92
C LEU A 96 -5.70 8.25 -6.09
N VAL A 97 -5.21 9.28 -5.39
CA VAL A 97 -5.67 10.67 -5.56
C VAL A 97 -5.40 11.16 -6.98
N MET A 98 -4.22 10.90 -7.55
CA MET A 98 -3.93 11.23 -8.94
C MET A 98 -4.88 10.50 -9.89
N MET A 99 -5.18 9.22 -9.66
CA MET A 99 -6.16 8.49 -10.47
C MET A 99 -7.57 9.08 -10.35
N LEU A 100 -7.96 9.59 -9.18
CA LEU A 100 -9.21 10.32 -9.01
C LEU A 100 -9.28 11.54 -9.95
N TYR A 101 -8.22 12.35 -10.02
CA TYR A 101 -8.15 13.50 -10.94
C TYR A 101 -8.14 13.10 -12.42
N LEU A 102 -7.51 11.96 -12.77
CA LEU A 102 -7.46 11.47 -14.15
C LEU A 102 -8.78 10.86 -14.64
N VAL A 103 -9.61 10.37 -13.71
CA VAL A 103 -10.92 9.76 -14.02
C VAL A 103 -12.07 10.77 -13.90
N GLN A 104 -11.94 11.80 -13.06
CA GLN A 104 -12.93 12.87 -12.99
C GLN A 104 -13.05 13.56 -14.36
N ARG A 105 -14.26 13.51 -14.94
CA ARG A 105 -14.61 14.37 -16.08
C ARG A 105 -14.46 15.82 -15.62
N LYS A 106 -13.81 16.67 -16.42
CA LYS A 106 -13.97 18.12 -16.26
C LYS A 106 -15.47 18.40 -16.19
N ALA A 107 -15.95 18.95 -15.07
CA ALA A 107 -17.24 19.60 -15.06
C ALA A 107 -17.15 20.71 -16.10
N GLN A 108 -17.79 20.50 -17.25
CA GLN A 108 -18.02 21.53 -18.27
C GLN A 108 -19.38 22.14 -17.98
#